data_AF-A0A971M527-F1
#
_entry.id   AF-A0A971M527-F1
#
_cell.length_a   1.000
_cell.length_b   1.000
_cell.length_c   1.000
_cell.angle_alpha   90.00
_cell.angle_beta   90.00
_cell.angle_gamma   90.00
#
_symmetry.space_group_name_H-M   'P 1'
#
loop_
_entity.id
_entity.type
_entity.pdbx_description
1 polymer ?
#
loop_
_entity_poly.entity_id
_entity_poly.type
_entity_poly.pdbx_seq_one_letter_code
_entity_poly.pdbx_strand_id
1 'polypeptide(L)'
;MCRKRVVIFMGLAIWLGLWLCTGASAIDSELTRRTLRGLPGVCVMVEDLQPGFQEHARKSGLSRVQIEKDAIARIEKAGIKILERETWLKTPGRPLLYININTHDDRFRFAYDILVELRQIVVMEANPQIKTLADTWSINMTGIVGVEKSDIIRKNAGVLVDRFINAYQSANK
;
A
#
# COMPACT_ATOMS: atom_id res chain seq x y z
N MET A 1 -32.11 11.64 39.93
CA MET A 1 -31.07 10.90 39.19
C MET A 1 -31.11 11.35 37.74
N CYS A 2 -30.19 12.18 37.22
CA CYS A 2 -30.34 12.57 35.81
C CYS A 2 -29.01 12.84 35.09
N ARG A 3 -28.16 13.74 35.58
CA ARG A 3 -27.03 14.22 34.77
C ARG A 3 -25.78 13.33 34.78
N LYS A 4 -25.39 12.76 35.93
CA LYS A 4 -24.19 11.91 36.05
C LYS A 4 -24.32 10.56 35.32
N ARG A 5 -25.52 9.96 35.32
CA ARG A 5 -25.78 8.70 34.62
C ARG A 5 -25.75 8.89 33.09
N VAL A 6 -26.33 9.98 32.59
CA VAL A 6 -26.31 10.32 31.16
C VAL A 6 -24.88 10.52 30.63
N VAL A 7 -24.00 11.19 31.40
CA VAL A 7 -22.58 11.37 31.00
C VAL A 7 -21.82 10.04 30.96
N ILE A 8 -22.09 9.13 31.90
CA ILE A 8 -21.45 7.79 31.92
C ILE A 8 -21.92 6.95 30.73
N PHE A 9 -23.22 6.95 30.42
CA PHE A 9 -23.76 6.23 29.26
C PHE A 9 -23.25 6.80 27.92
N MET A 10 -23.11 8.12 27.82
CA MET A 10 -22.57 8.78 26.63
C MET A 10 -21.08 8.47 26.41
N GLY A 11 -20.28 8.43 27.49
CA GLY A 11 -18.88 8.00 27.43
C GLY A 11 -18.72 6.54 27.01
N LEU A 12 -19.58 5.66 27.52
CA LEU A 12 -19.57 4.24 27.14
C LEU A 12 -19.96 4.03 25.67
N ALA A 13 -20.95 4.77 25.18
CA ALA A 13 -21.41 4.72 23.79
C ALA A 13 -20.35 5.22 22.81
N ILE A 14 -19.58 6.26 23.16
CA ILE A 14 -18.46 6.75 22.37
C ILE A 14 -17.31 5.73 22.34
N TRP A 15 -17.04 5.07 23.47
CA TRP A 15 -16.00 4.03 23.56
C TRP A 15 -16.37 2.77 22.76
N LEU A 16 -17.64 2.36 22.77
CA LEU A 16 -18.17 1.28 21.93
C LEU A 16 -18.22 1.66 20.44
N GLY A 17 -18.53 2.92 20.12
CA GLY A 17 -18.57 3.43 18.74
C GLY A 17 -17.19 3.44 18.06
N LEU A 18 -16.13 3.71 18.81
CA LEU A 18 -14.74 3.69 18.31
C LEU A 18 -14.24 2.29 17.91
N TRP A 19 -14.90 1.22 18.35
CA TRP A 19 -14.61 -0.16 17.92
C TRP A 19 -15.32 -0.58 16.64
N LEU A 20 -16.34 0.17 16.19
CA LEU A 20 -17.16 -0.17 15.02
C LEU A 20 -16.60 0.37 13.70
N CYS A 21 -15.52 1.15 13.72
CA CYS A 21 -14.79 1.54 12.52
C CYS A 21 -13.82 0.43 12.07
N THR A 22 -14.35 -0.76 11.75
CA THR A 22 -13.55 -1.75 11.01
C THR A 22 -13.29 -1.19 9.62
N GLY A 23 -12.01 -1.15 9.24
CA GLY A 23 -11.46 -0.27 8.22
C GLY A 23 -11.97 -0.47 6.81
N ALA A 24 -11.59 0.47 5.94
CA ALA A 24 -11.70 0.30 4.50
C ALA A 24 -10.97 -0.99 4.09
N SER A 25 -11.69 -1.89 3.42
CA SER A 25 -11.17 -3.20 3.00
C SER A 25 -10.21 -3.06 1.84
N ALA A 26 -8.97 -2.73 2.17
CA ALA A 26 -7.81 -3.27 1.49
C ALA A 26 -7.86 -4.82 1.52
N ILE A 27 -7.34 -5.50 0.49
CA ILE A 27 -7.27 -6.98 0.46
C ILE A 27 -6.06 -7.49 1.27
N ASP A 28 -5.97 -7.09 2.54
CA ASP A 28 -5.04 -7.63 3.54
C ASP A 28 -5.80 -8.55 4.50
N SER A 29 -6.14 -9.74 3.99
CA SER A 29 -6.82 -10.81 4.72
C SER A 29 -5.85 -11.95 5.04
N GLU A 30 -6.24 -12.86 5.91
CA GLU A 30 -5.44 -14.07 6.15
C GLU A 30 -5.20 -14.86 4.85
N LEU A 31 -6.21 -14.97 3.99
CA LEU A 31 -6.11 -15.67 2.71
C LEU A 31 -5.09 -15.01 1.78
N THR A 32 -5.14 -13.69 1.63
CA THR A 32 -4.19 -12.98 0.77
C THR A 32 -2.78 -12.96 1.35
N ARG A 33 -2.61 -12.89 2.67
CA ARG A 33 -1.29 -13.07 3.30
C ARG A 33 -0.69 -14.45 3.04
N ARG A 34 -1.49 -15.52 2.96
CA ARG A 34 -0.98 -16.86 2.61
C ARG A 34 -0.31 -16.89 1.23
N THR A 35 -0.73 -16.03 0.31
CA THR A 35 -0.10 -15.92 -1.03
C THR A 35 1.32 -15.34 -0.99
N LEU A 36 1.72 -14.70 0.13
CA LEU A 36 3.06 -14.12 0.31
C LEU A 36 4.10 -15.16 0.77
N ARG A 37 3.66 -16.36 1.17
CA ARG A 37 4.51 -17.39 1.76
C ARG A 37 5.47 -17.98 0.72
N GLY A 38 6.73 -18.16 1.09
CA GLY A 38 7.76 -18.82 0.29
C GLY A 38 8.30 -17.97 -0.87
N LEU A 39 7.87 -16.72 -1.00
CA LEU A 39 8.41 -15.83 -2.03
C LEU A 39 9.88 -15.51 -1.72
N PRO A 40 10.81 -15.65 -2.67
CA PRO A 40 12.24 -15.46 -2.41
C PRO A 40 12.66 -13.98 -2.32
N GLY A 41 11.74 -13.05 -2.63
CA GLY A 41 11.96 -11.61 -2.71
C GLY A 41 10.89 -10.94 -3.55
N VAL A 42 11.04 -9.65 -3.82
CA VAL A 42 10.14 -8.88 -4.70
C VAL A 42 10.91 -7.98 -5.66
N CYS A 43 10.38 -7.79 -6.87
CA CYS A 43 10.74 -6.63 -7.69
C CYS A 43 9.85 -5.45 -7.27
N VAL A 44 10.36 -4.22 -7.29
CA VAL A 44 9.56 -3.03 -6.97
C VAL A 44 9.32 -2.25 -8.26
N MET A 45 8.07 -1.82 -8.48
CA MET A 45 7.73 -0.92 -9.58
C MET A 45 6.78 0.16 -9.09
N VAL A 46 7.16 1.40 -9.34
CA VAL A 46 6.32 2.57 -9.08
C VAL A 46 5.81 3.10 -10.43
N GLU A 47 4.52 3.43 -10.50
CA GLU A 47 3.96 4.12 -11.67
C GLU A 47 4.35 5.60 -11.71
N ASP A 48 4.31 6.18 -12.91
CA ASP A 48 4.55 7.60 -13.09
C ASP A 48 3.44 8.44 -12.43
N LEU A 49 3.85 9.53 -11.79
CA LEU A 49 2.93 10.50 -11.21
C LEU A 49 2.19 11.26 -12.32
N GLN A 50 0.95 11.67 -12.08
CA GLN A 50 0.15 12.38 -13.08
C GLN A 50 0.79 13.74 -13.42
N PRO A 51 0.80 14.19 -14.70
CA PRO A 51 1.52 15.40 -15.13
C PRO A 51 1.17 16.66 -14.33
N GLY A 52 -0.11 16.87 -13.99
CA GLY A 52 -0.56 18.02 -13.20
C GLY A 52 0.00 18.05 -11.77
N PHE A 53 0.33 16.89 -11.21
CA PHE A 53 0.90 16.77 -9.88
C PHE A 53 2.44 16.84 -9.87
N GLN A 54 3.09 16.50 -10.99
CA GLN A 54 4.56 16.42 -11.07
C GLN A 54 5.27 17.73 -10.70
N GLU A 55 4.75 18.90 -11.10
CA GLU A 55 5.40 20.18 -10.76
C GLU A 55 5.34 20.49 -9.26
N HIS A 56 4.22 20.18 -8.62
CA HIS A 56 4.07 20.33 -7.17
C HIS A 56 4.91 19.31 -6.42
N ALA A 57 4.89 18.06 -6.88
CA ALA A 57 5.67 16.96 -6.32
C ALA A 57 7.18 17.24 -6.39
N ARG A 58 7.68 17.86 -7.48
CA ARG A 58 9.09 18.22 -7.65
C ARG A 58 9.59 19.15 -6.54
N LYS A 59 8.79 20.13 -6.13
CA LYS A 59 9.14 21.08 -5.05
C LYS A 59 9.29 20.39 -3.69
N SER A 60 8.57 19.29 -3.47
CA SER A 60 8.64 18.49 -2.24
C SER A 60 9.54 17.25 -2.37
N GLY A 61 10.32 17.14 -3.45
CA GLY A 61 11.20 16.00 -3.71
C GLY A 61 10.45 14.68 -3.91
N LEU A 62 9.18 14.74 -4.32
CA LEU A 62 8.34 13.60 -4.60
C LEU A 62 8.44 13.28 -6.10
N SER A 63 9.00 12.12 -6.42
CA SER A 63 9.11 11.61 -7.78
C SER A 63 8.97 10.09 -7.76
N ARG A 64 8.62 9.50 -8.91
CA ARG A 64 8.62 8.04 -9.10
C ARG A 64 9.91 7.40 -8.58
N VAL A 65 11.05 7.94 -9.01
CA VAL A 65 12.39 7.44 -8.65
C VAL A 65 12.64 7.53 -7.14
N GLN A 66 12.21 8.62 -6.50
CA GLN A 66 12.41 8.77 -5.06
C GLN A 66 11.53 7.82 -4.25
N ILE A 67 10.27 7.62 -4.66
CA ILE A 67 9.37 6.63 -4.03
C ILE A 67 9.93 5.22 -4.19
N GLU A 68 10.41 4.88 -5.38
CA GLU A 68 11.00 3.57 -5.69
C GLU A 68 12.22 3.31 -4.81
N LYS A 69 13.15 4.28 -4.73
CA LYS A 69 14.35 4.20 -3.89
C LYS A 69 14.01 4.06 -2.40
N ASP A 70 13.03 4.82 -1.91
CA ASP A 70 12.58 4.74 -0.51
C ASP A 70 11.97 3.37 -0.19
N ALA A 71 11.14 2.84 -1.10
CA ALA A 71 10.50 1.54 -0.94
C ALA A 71 11.55 0.42 -0.90
N ILE A 72 12.48 0.42 -1.87
CA ILE A 72 13.60 -0.52 -1.94
C ILE A 72 14.40 -0.50 -0.63
N ALA A 73 14.84 0.69 -0.19
CA ALA A 73 15.64 0.82 1.03
C ALA A 73 14.92 0.29 2.29
N ARG A 74 13.60 0.52 2.40
CA ARG A 74 12.78 -0.02 3.50
C ARG A 74 12.69 -1.54 3.47
N ILE A 75 12.44 -2.11 2.29
CA ILE A 75 12.28 -3.55 2.08
C ILE A 75 13.59 -4.29 2.33
N GLU A 76 14.71 -3.78 1.81
CA GLU A 76 16.06 -4.33 2.04
C GLU A 76 16.44 -4.27 3.52
N LYS A 77 16.18 -3.14 4.19
CA LYS A 77 16.43 -2.99 5.63
C LYS A 77 15.62 -3.99 6.47
N ALA A 78 14.46 -4.41 5.99
CA ALA A 78 13.62 -5.42 6.63
C ALA A 78 14.06 -6.87 6.31
N GLY A 79 15.15 -7.06 5.56
CA GLY A 79 15.71 -8.36 5.20
C GLY A 79 14.99 -9.06 4.05
N ILE A 80 14.07 -8.38 3.36
CA ILE A 80 13.39 -8.94 2.18
C ILE A 80 14.26 -8.65 0.96
N LYS A 81 14.56 -9.68 0.16
CA LYS A 81 15.41 -9.54 -1.02
C LYS A 81 14.71 -8.72 -2.11
N ILE A 82 15.42 -7.73 -2.64
CA ILE A 82 15.03 -7.04 -3.88
C ILE A 82 15.52 -7.84 -5.08
N LEU A 83 14.60 -8.12 -6.00
CA LEU A 83 14.87 -8.84 -7.23
C LEU A 83 15.10 -7.85 -8.36
N GLU A 84 16.32 -7.83 -8.89
CA GLU A 84 16.63 -7.18 -10.15
C GLU A 84 15.82 -7.79 -11.29
N ARG A 85 15.58 -7.03 -12.36
CA ARG A 85 14.67 -7.41 -13.45
C ARG A 85 14.99 -8.78 -14.05
N GLU A 86 16.27 -9.08 -14.28
CA GLU A 86 16.74 -10.33 -14.87
C GLU A 86 16.49 -11.53 -13.95
N THR A 87 16.63 -11.33 -12.64
CA THR A 87 16.35 -12.35 -11.62
C THR A 87 14.85 -12.53 -11.42
N TRP A 88 14.11 -11.44 -11.38
CA TRP A 88 12.65 -11.43 -11.27
C TRP A 88 11.98 -12.20 -12.43
N LEU A 89 12.44 -12.00 -13.67
CA LEU A 89 11.90 -12.71 -14.84
C LEU A 89 12.01 -14.24 -14.75
N LYS A 90 13.03 -14.73 -14.03
CA LYS A 90 13.32 -16.15 -13.80
C LYS A 90 12.71 -16.70 -12.51
N THR A 91 12.19 -15.82 -11.65
CA THR A 91 11.62 -16.20 -10.35
C THR A 91 10.19 -16.74 -10.56
N PRO A 92 9.85 -17.94 -10.06
CA PRO A 92 8.48 -18.46 -10.08
C PRO A 92 7.50 -17.46 -9.47
N GLY A 93 6.34 -17.28 -10.10
CA GLY A 93 5.35 -16.30 -9.67
C GLY A 93 5.69 -14.85 -9.98
N ARG A 94 6.94 -14.50 -10.32
CA ARG A 94 7.39 -13.13 -10.64
C ARG A 94 6.82 -12.08 -9.66
N PRO A 95 7.10 -12.22 -8.35
CA PRO A 95 6.52 -11.36 -7.32
C PRO A 95 6.93 -9.90 -7.53
N LEU A 96 5.95 -9.04 -7.80
CA LEU A 96 6.11 -7.63 -8.10
C LEU A 96 5.34 -6.81 -7.07
N LEU A 97 6.05 -6.06 -6.24
CA LEU A 97 5.45 -5.02 -5.42
C LEU A 97 5.23 -3.79 -6.28
N TYR A 98 3.97 -3.55 -6.62
CA TYR A 98 3.53 -2.44 -7.43
C TYR A 98 3.00 -1.32 -6.56
N ILE A 99 3.41 -0.09 -6.87
CA ILE A 99 2.99 1.12 -6.15
C ILE A 99 2.42 2.11 -7.17
N ASN A 100 1.17 2.48 -6.99
CA ASN A 100 0.52 3.54 -7.75
C ASN A 100 0.11 4.66 -6.80
N ILE A 101 0.29 5.92 -7.24
CA ILE A 101 -0.24 7.09 -6.57
C ILE A 101 -1.09 7.84 -7.57
N ASN A 102 -2.40 7.83 -7.36
CA ASN A 102 -3.34 8.63 -8.13
C ASN A 102 -3.62 9.94 -7.39
N THR A 103 -3.60 11.05 -8.12
CA THR A 103 -3.91 12.37 -7.58
C THR A 103 -4.95 13.07 -8.44
N HIS A 104 -5.80 13.86 -7.79
CA HIS A 104 -6.74 14.78 -8.42
C HIS A 104 -6.58 16.15 -7.79
N ASP A 105 -6.42 17.16 -8.62
CA ASP A 105 -6.21 18.54 -8.21
C ASP A 105 -7.53 19.25 -7.88
N ASP A 106 -7.54 19.99 -6.78
CA ASP A 106 -8.59 20.92 -6.36
C ASP A 106 -7.94 22.23 -5.88
N ARG A 107 -7.46 23.05 -6.82
CA ARG A 107 -6.85 24.41 -6.70
C ARG A 107 -5.73 24.57 -5.66
N PHE A 108 -6.06 24.37 -4.39
CA PHE A 108 -5.17 24.50 -3.23
C PHE A 108 -4.89 23.16 -2.55
N ARG A 109 -5.51 22.07 -3.00
CA ARG A 109 -5.42 20.75 -2.41
C ARG A 109 -5.32 19.66 -3.47
N PHE A 110 -4.74 18.54 -3.11
CA PHE A 110 -4.82 17.29 -3.85
C PHE A 110 -5.65 16.28 -3.07
N ALA A 111 -6.66 15.71 -3.70
CA ALA A 111 -7.15 14.40 -3.30
C ALA A 111 -6.20 13.34 -3.88
N TYR A 112 -5.89 12.30 -3.10
CA TYR A 112 -5.01 11.23 -3.55
C TYR A 112 -5.50 9.86 -3.11
N ASP A 113 -5.11 8.84 -3.84
CA ASP A 113 -5.19 7.42 -3.49
C ASP A 113 -3.81 6.79 -3.74
N ILE A 114 -3.26 6.14 -2.72
CA ILE A 114 -2.02 5.37 -2.83
C ILE A 114 -2.41 3.91 -2.77
N LEU A 115 -2.07 3.15 -3.79
CA LEU A 115 -2.24 1.71 -3.87
C LEU A 115 -0.87 1.03 -3.78
N VAL A 116 -0.74 0.07 -2.86
CA VAL A 116 0.41 -0.84 -2.77
C VAL A 116 -0.10 -2.26 -2.86
N GLU A 117 0.37 -3.01 -3.85
CA GLU A 117 -0.11 -4.37 -4.10
C GLU A 117 1.01 -5.31 -4.52
N LEU A 118 0.90 -6.57 -4.11
CA LEU A 118 1.76 -7.63 -4.61
C LEU A 118 1.05 -8.35 -5.76
N ARG A 119 1.63 -8.20 -6.94
CA ARG A 119 1.23 -8.92 -8.15
C ARG A 119 2.06 -10.18 -8.35
N GLN A 120 1.40 -11.27 -8.74
CA GLN A 120 2.02 -12.56 -9.01
C GLN A 120 1.40 -13.23 -10.24
N ILE A 121 2.17 -14.09 -10.90
CA ILE A 121 1.67 -14.97 -11.96
C ILE A 121 0.79 -16.05 -11.33
N VAL A 122 -0.49 -16.04 -11.68
CA VAL A 122 -1.49 -17.00 -11.23
C VAL A 122 -1.95 -17.90 -12.38
N VAL A 123 -2.47 -19.08 -12.05
CA VAL A 123 -3.13 -19.99 -12.98
C VAL A 123 -4.64 -19.83 -12.81
N MET A 124 -5.38 -19.69 -13.91
CA MET A 124 -6.83 -19.52 -13.86
C MET A 124 -7.51 -20.87 -13.59
N GLU A 125 -8.33 -20.96 -12.55
CA GLU A 125 -9.07 -22.20 -12.23
C GLU A 125 -9.98 -22.63 -13.39
N ALA A 126 -10.70 -21.68 -14.01
CA ALA A 126 -11.59 -21.94 -15.13
C ALA A 126 -10.86 -22.39 -16.41
N ASN A 127 -9.57 -22.05 -16.56
CA ASN A 127 -8.74 -22.50 -17.68
C ASN A 127 -7.25 -22.57 -17.27
N PRO A 128 -6.78 -23.73 -16.77
CA PRO A 128 -5.42 -23.86 -16.24
C PRO A 128 -4.28 -23.68 -17.25
N GLN A 129 -4.57 -23.58 -18.54
CA GLN A 129 -3.58 -23.24 -19.58
C GLN A 129 -3.24 -21.75 -19.60
N ILE A 130 -4.08 -20.90 -19.02
CA ILE A 130 -3.86 -19.46 -18.96
C ILE A 130 -3.13 -19.10 -17.67
N LYS A 131 -2.02 -18.38 -17.84
CA LYS A 131 -1.29 -17.72 -16.78
C LYS A 131 -1.31 -16.22 -17.00
N THR A 132 -1.61 -15.46 -15.95
CA THR A 132 -1.62 -14.00 -16.02
C THR A 132 -1.09 -13.41 -14.73
N LEU A 133 -0.73 -12.13 -14.77
CA LEU A 133 -0.37 -11.36 -13.59
C LEU A 133 -1.67 -10.88 -12.91
N ALA A 134 -1.83 -11.17 -11.62
CA ALA A 134 -2.95 -10.71 -10.80
C ALA A 134 -2.44 -10.19 -9.45
N ASP A 135 -3.15 -9.23 -8.85
CA ASP A 135 -2.93 -8.87 -7.46
C ASP A 135 -3.37 -10.02 -6.55
N THR A 136 -2.53 -10.31 -5.56
CA THR A 136 -2.75 -11.41 -4.60
C THR A 136 -2.78 -10.93 -3.17
N TRP A 137 -2.37 -9.69 -2.95
CA TRP A 137 -2.43 -8.93 -1.71
C TRP A 137 -2.39 -7.44 -2.07
N SER A 138 -3.20 -6.61 -1.42
CA SER A 138 -3.20 -5.18 -1.68
C SER A 138 -3.68 -4.38 -0.48
N ILE A 139 -3.16 -3.16 -0.36
CA ILE A 139 -3.66 -2.13 0.54
C ILE A 139 -3.67 -0.78 -0.12
N ASN A 140 -4.63 0.07 0.24
CA ASN A 140 -4.68 1.44 -0.23
C ASN A 140 -4.89 2.44 0.90
N MET A 141 -4.58 3.71 0.61
CA MET A 141 -4.83 4.84 1.48
C MET A 141 -5.24 6.04 0.65
N THR A 142 -6.45 6.54 0.92
CA THR A 142 -6.94 7.79 0.36
C THR A 142 -6.71 8.95 1.33
N GLY A 143 -6.63 10.16 0.80
CA GLY A 143 -6.56 11.36 1.62
C GLY A 143 -6.68 12.65 0.82
N ILE A 144 -6.67 13.76 1.54
CA ILE A 144 -6.63 15.11 0.98
C ILE A 144 -5.49 15.86 1.65
N VAL A 145 -4.69 16.54 0.85
CA VAL A 145 -3.54 17.30 1.33
C VAL A 145 -3.49 18.67 0.67
N GLY A 146 -3.05 19.70 1.40
CA GLY A 146 -2.75 20.99 0.78
C GLY A 146 -1.54 20.88 -0.14
N VAL A 147 -1.49 21.66 -1.21
CA VAL A 147 -0.39 21.65 -2.20
C VAL A 147 0.99 21.76 -1.53
N GLU A 148 1.13 22.63 -0.53
CA GLU A 148 2.37 22.87 0.22
C GLU A 148 2.82 21.71 1.12
N LYS A 149 1.95 20.71 1.34
CA LYS A 149 2.21 19.56 2.21
C LYS A 149 2.30 18.25 1.43
N SER A 150 2.66 18.31 0.14
CA SER A 150 2.70 17.11 -0.73
C SER A 150 3.68 16.03 -0.24
N ASP A 151 4.62 16.35 0.66
CA ASP A 151 5.49 15.41 1.36
C ASP A 151 4.71 14.36 2.19
N ILE A 152 3.49 14.67 2.63
CA ILE A 152 2.61 13.74 3.34
C ILE A 152 2.28 12.52 2.47
N ILE A 153 2.12 12.70 1.15
CA ILE A 153 1.85 11.59 0.23
C ILE A 153 3.01 10.60 0.23
N ARG A 154 4.26 11.11 0.21
CA ARG A 154 5.48 10.29 0.32
C ARG A 154 5.53 9.50 1.62
N LYS A 155 5.23 10.16 2.74
CA LYS A 155 5.20 9.53 4.07
C LYS A 155 4.16 8.42 4.13
N ASN A 156 2.98 8.66 3.59
CA ASN A 156 1.89 7.71 3.56
C ASN A 156 2.19 6.51 2.65
N ALA A 157 2.85 6.71 1.51
CA ALA A 157 3.37 5.61 0.70
C ALA A 157 4.36 4.74 1.49
N GLY A 158 5.27 5.37 2.25
CA GLY A 158 6.18 4.66 3.16
C GLY A 158 5.44 3.83 4.22
N VAL A 159 4.37 4.35 4.81
CA VAL A 159 3.53 3.61 5.77
C VAL A 159 2.89 2.37 5.13
N LEU A 160 2.41 2.47 3.89
CA LEU A 160 1.85 1.31 3.19
C LEU A 160 2.93 0.28 2.83
N VAL A 161 4.13 0.71 2.45
CA VAL A 161 5.27 -0.20 2.26
C VAL A 161 5.63 -0.92 3.57
N ASP A 162 5.65 -0.21 4.71
CA ASP A 162 5.91 -0.82 6.02
C ASP A 162 4.81 -1.85 6.38
N ARG A 163 3.55 -1.62 5.99
CA ARG A 163 2.46 -2.60 6.16
C ARG A 163 2.64 -3.84 5.28
N PHE A 164 3.09 -3.66 4.04
CA PHE A 164 3.48 -4.78 3.18
C PHE A 164 4.59 -5.62 3.81
N ILE A 165 5.65 -4.98 4.33
CA ILE A 165 6.76 -5.66 5.00
C ILE A 165 6.24 -6.51 6.16
N ASN A 166 5.37 -5.95 7.01
CA ASN A 166 4.76 -6.68 8.12
C ASN A 166 3.92 -7.87 7.64
N ALA A 167 3.12 -7.70 6.59
CA ALA A 167 2.32 -8.78 6.01
C ALA A 167 3.22 -9.91 5.47
N TYR A 168 4.25 -9.56 4.70
CA TYR A 168 5.23 -10.49 4.14
C TYR A 168 5.95 -11.28 5.23
N GLN A 169 6.48 -10.59 6.25
CA GLN A 169 7.16 -11.24 7.37
C GLN A 169 6.18 -12.15 8.14
N SER A 170 4.95 -11.71 8.40
CA SER A 170 3.96 -12.53 9.11
C SER A 170 3.61 -13.84 8.38
N ALA A 171 3.68 -13.85 7.05
CA ALA A 171 3.41 -15.04 6.24
C ALA A 171 4.60 -16.02 6.15
N ASN A 172 5.81 -15.54 6.47
CA ASN A 172 7.10 -16.24 6.29
C ASN A 172 7.87 -16.44 7.62
N LYS A 173 7.18 -16.32 8.76
CA LYS A 173 7.69 -16.77 10.05
C LYS A 173 7.73 -18.29 10.14
#